data_AF-A0A2E8H1A5-F1
#
_entry.id   AF-A0A2E8H1A5-F1
#
_cell.length_a   1.000
_cell.length_b   1.000
_cell.length_c   1.000
_cell.angle_alpha   90.00
_cell.angle_beta   90.00
_cell.angle_gamma   90.00
#
_symmetry.space_group_name_H-M   'P 1'
#
loop_
_entity.id
_entity.type
_entity.pdbx_description
1 polymer ?
#
loop_
_entity_poly.entity_id
_entity_poly.type
_entity_poly.pdbx_seq_one_letter_code
_entity_poly.pdbx_strand_id
1 'polypeptide(L)'
;MDLCFEEGTLVLRGCPRRVVSPHGFSWDERRDVYRTPACRYREVVTLLGADGSQWRDQAQGYERITWSPTGTIEPRSYQSAAIDAWDAAGQRGVVVLPTGSGKSQVGIMAICRSGRSSLVIAPTIDLMNQWYELLCEHFGEARVGLMGGGTHDLRQVTAATYHSAYLHVEHWGHRYGFVLFDEVHHLPGPRFRHAAEMCLAPFRLGLTATLERPDGGHDLLDGLVGPVVFRQEIGNLAGTWLAPYRLERREVAMVAEERSAYRVAEGEYRSFLRDKGVSLASPGGWNTFVRLSGASGQGRRAMRAYREHRRIALGASGKRQVLERILKDHDSDRVLIFTQDNDTVYDISRDLLIPAITHQTPTRERRQLLLGFNAGEHLALITSKVLNEGVNIPAASVAVVLSGSSTTREHVQRLGRILRPVNGKQAVLYEVVTKGTVEREISRRRRQHSAYDDGPEDGE
;
A
#
# COMPACT_ATOMS: atom_id res chain seq x y z
N MET A 1 23.21 -2.45 -36.48
CA MET A 1 21.82 -2.71 -36.02
C MET A 1 21.37 -1.53 -35.19
N ASP A 2 20.09 -1.16 -35.24
CA ASP A 2 19.57 -0.03 -34.46
C ASP A 2 18.63 -0.56 -33.36
N LEU A 3 18.88 -0.19 -32.10
CA LEU A 3 18.01 -0.48 -30.97
C LEU A 3 17.03 0.68 -30.81
N CYS A 4 15.73 0.43 -30.99
CA CYS A 4 14.69 1.46 -30.93
C CYS A 4 13.68 1.14 -29.83
N PHE A 5 13.03 2.18 -29.28
CA PHE A 5 11.87 2.01 -28.41
C PHE A 5 10.58 2.14 -29.23
N GLU A 6 9.67 1.18 -29.11
CA GLU A 6 8.36 1.18 -29.77
C GLU A 6 7.30 0.62 -28.83
N GLU A 7 6.27 1.42 -28.52
CA GLU A 7 5.06 0.97 -27.81
C GLU A 7 5.36 0.13 -26.55
N GLY A 8 6.27 0.63 -25.69
CA GLY A 8 6.65 -0.07 -24.45
C GLY A 8 7.59 -1.27 -24.63
N THR A 9 8.20 -1.43 -25.81
CA THR A 9 9.15 -2.51 -26.09
C THR A 9 10.43 -1.98 -26.75
N LEU A 10 11.49 -2.78 -26.71
CA LEU A 10 12.69 -2.57 -27.49
C LEU A 10 12.62 -3.39 -28.76
N VAL A 11 13.06 -2.79 -29.85
CA VAL A 11 13.07 -3.39 -31.18
C VAL A 11 14.47 -3.30 -31.76
N LEU A 12 14.99 -4.41 -32.28
CA LEU A 12 16.24 -4.43 -33.05
C LEU A 12 15.92 -4.35 -34.54
N ARG A 13 16.19 -3.20 -35.14
CA ARG A 13 16.03 -2.97 -36.58
C ARG A 13 17.34 -3.26 -37.33
N GLY A 14 17.20 -3.81 -38.53
CA GLY A 14 18.35 -4.20 -39.37
C GLY A 14 19.11 -5.43 -38.84
N CYS A 15 18.49 -6.23 -37.98
CA CYS A 15 19.00 -7.55 -37.57
C CYS A 15 18.21 -8.64 -38.31
N PRO A 16 18.84 -9.42 -39.22
CA PRO A 16 18.15 -10.49 -39.94
C PRO A 16 17.74 -11.61 -38.98
N ARG A 17 16.66 -12.34 -39.32
CA ARG A 17 16.22 -13.51 -38.54
C ARG A 17 17.35 -14.54 -38.47
N ARG A 18 17.77 -14.86 -37.24
CA ARG A 18 18.75 -15.88 -36.87
C ARG A 18 18.08 -17.09 -36.25
N VAL A 19 18.75 -18.24 -36.33
CA VAL A 19 18.31 -19.52 -35.72
C VAL A 19 18.23 -19.40 -34.20
N VAL A 20 19.16 -18.66 -33.59
CA VAL A 20 19.15 -18.33 -32.16
C VAL A 20 18.81 -16.86 -31.99
N SER A 21 17.82 -16.59 -31.14
CA SER A 21 17.38 -15.23 -30.87
C SER A 21 18.43 -14.48 -30.05
N PRO A 22 18.80 -13.24 -30.43
CA PRO A 22 19.80 -12.47 -29.70
C PRO A 22 19.27 -12.06 -28.33
N HIS A 23 20.06 -12.27 -27.27
CA HIS A 23 19.98 -11.55 -25.98
C HIS A 23 18.56 -11.40 -25.36
N GLY A 24 17.72 -12.44 -25.43
CA GLY A 24 16.37 -12.42 -24.84
C GLY A 24 15.33 -11.64 -25.65
N PHE A 25 15.59 -11.37 -26.92
CA PHE A 25 14.57 -10.95 -27.87
C PHE A 25 13.72 -12.14 -28.34
N SER A 26 12.53 -11.85 -28.84
CA SER A 26 11.68 -12.78 -29.59
C SER A 26 11.41 -12.21 -30.97
N TRP A 27 11.37 -13.08 -31.99
CA TRP A 27 11.03 -12.66 -33.34
C TRP A 27 9.53 -12.34 -33.44
N ASP A 28 9.18 -11.13 -33.88
CA ASP A 28 7.82 -10.67 -34.12
C ASP A 28 7.49 -10.82 -35.62
N GLU A 29 6.79 -11.90 -35.98
CA GLU A 29 6.43 -12.22 -37.37
C GLU A 29 5.50 -11.19 -38.02
N ARG A 30 4.86 -10.30 -37.25
CA ARG A 30 3.94 -9.30 -37.81
C ARG A 30 4.67 -8.10 -38.40
N ARG A 31 5.87 -7.82 -37.90
CA ARG A 31 6.68 -6.66 -38.28
C ARG A 31 8.08 -7.03 -38.76
N ASP A 32 8.41 -8.33 -38.78
CA ASP A 32 9.71 -8.89 -39.16
C ASP A 32 10.89 -8.25 -38.40
N VAL A 33 10.73 -8.15 -37.08
CA VAL A 33 11.74 -7.57 -36.18
C VAL A 33 11.88 -8.37 -34.90
N TYR A 34 13.04 -8.25 -34.25
CA TYR A 34 13.24 -8.76 -32.90
C TYR A 34 12.68 -7.77 -31.87
N ARG A 35 11.83 -8.24 -30.95
CA ARG A 35 11.20 -7.44 -29.89
C ARG A 35 11.42 -8.03 -28.49
N THR A 36 11.55 -7.18 -27.48
CA THR A 36 11.60 -7.57 -26.06
C THR A 36 11.02 -6.46 -25.17
N PRO A 37 10.51 -6.72 -23.94
CA PRO A 37 10.00 -5.67 -23.06
C PRO A 37 11.01 -4.54 -22.79
N ALA A 38 10.54 -3.29 -22.68
CA ALA A 38 11.40 -2.13 -22.47
C ALA A 38 12.24 -2.20 -21.19
N CYS A 39 11.72 -2.84 -20.15
CA CYS A 39 12.42 -2.99 -18.88
C CYS A 39 13.74 -3.77 -18.95
N ARG A 40 13.96 -4.53 -20.03
CA ARG A 40 15.19 -5.30 -20.28
C ARG A 40 16.31 -4.45 -20.88
N TYR A 41 16.10 -3.16 -21.12
CA TYR A 41 17.05 -2.27 -21.77
C TYR A 41 18.48 -2.35 -21.20
N ARG A 42 18.65 -2.30 -19.87
CA ARG A 42 19.97 -2.41 -19.25
C ARG A 42 20.67 -3.72 -19.59
N GLU A 43 19.95 -4.84 -19.52
CA GLU A 43 20.47 -6.17 -19.84
C GLU A 43 20.85 -6.24 -21.32
N VAL A 44 19.97 -5.76 -22.21
CA VAL A 44 20.18 -5.72 -23.66
C VAL A 44 21.41 -4.91 -24.03
N VAL A 45 21.54 -3.68 -23.54
CA VAL A 45 22.68 -2.80 -23.84
C VAL A 45 23.99 -3.39 -23.31
N THR A 46 23.96 -4.01 -22.13
CA THR A 46 25.14 -4.68 -21.55
C THR A 46 25.59 -5.85 -22.43
N LEU A 47 24.64 -6.69 -22.86
CA LEU A 47 24.92 -7.87 -23.69
C LEU A 47 25.38 -7.48 -25.10
N LEU A 48 24.72 -6.52 -25.75
CA LEU A 48 25.11 -6.01 -27.07
C LEU A 48 26.49 -5.33 -27.03
N GLY A 49 26.82 -4.65 -25.94
CA GLY A 49 28.15 -4.08 -25.72
C GLY A 49 29.25 -5.14 -25.57
N ALA A 50 28.93 -6.27 -24.92
CA ALA A 50 29.87 -7.37 -24.73
C ALA A 50 30.11 -8.21 -26.00
N ASP A 51 29.12 -8.29 -26.89
CA ASP A 51 29.17 -9.08 -28.14
C ASP A 51 30.06 -8.44 -29.24
N GLY A 52 30.55 -7.21 -29.04
CA GLY A 52 31.40 -6.51 -30.01
C GLY A 52 30.71 -6.13 -31.34
N SER A 53 29.42 -6.45 -31.48
CA SER A 53 28.58 -6.09 -32.62
C SER A 53 28.47 -4.57 -32.79
N GLN A 54 28.44 -4.07 -34.04
CA GLN A 54 28.16 -2.65 -34.29
C GLN A 54 26.66 -2.34 -34.19
N TRP A 55 26.30 -1.52 -33.21
CA TRP A 55 24.92 -1.07 -32.99
C TRP A 55 24.83 0.40 -32.58
N ARG A 56 23.64 0.99 -32.75
CA ARG A 56 23.34 2.35 -32.29
C ARG A 56 22.12 2.34 -31.38
N ASP A 57 22.22 3.10 -30.30
CA ASP A 57 21.11 3.30 -29.37
C ASP A 57 20.22 4.45 -29.86
N GLN A 58 19.02 4.12 -30.30
CA GLN A 58 17.94 5.05 -30.60
C GLN A 58 16.76 4.88 -29.64
N ALA A 59 16.88 3.98 -28.66
CA ALA A 59 15.84 3.71 -27.67
C ALA A 59 15.94 4.70 -26.50
N GLN A 60 17.15 5.13 -26.16
CA GLN A 60 17.39 6.07 -25.06
C GLN A 60 16.75 7.44 -25.32
N GLY A 61 15.65 7.76 -24.63
CA GLY A 61 15.05 9.09 -24.62
C GLY A 61 15.28 9.90 -23.34
N TYR A 62 15.95 9.32 -22.36
CA TYR A 62 16.18 9.98 -21.07
C TYR A 62 17.38 10.92 -21.11
N GLU A 63 17.33 11.94 -20.26
CA GLU A 63 18.35 12.98 -20.16
C GLU A 63 19.21 12.80 -18.92
N ARG A 64 20.43 13.36 -18.93
CA ARG A 64 21.25 13.49 -17.73
C ARG A 64 20.85 14.75 -16.99
N ILE A 65 20.59 14.63 -15.69
CA ILE A 65 20.32 15.78 -14.83
C ILE A 65 21.64 16.32 -14.28
N THR A 66 21.84 17.64 -14.41
CA THR A 66 23.04 18.35 -13.94
C THR A 66 22.77 19.35 -12.81
N TRP A 67 21.50 19.61 -12.51
CA TRP A 67 21.10 20.52 -11.44
C TRP A 67 21.00 19.79 -10.10
N SER A 68 21.22 20.51 -9.00
CA SER A 68 21.17 19.99 -7.63
C SER A 68 19.83 20.31 -6.97
N PRO A 69 19.38 19.51 -5.98
CA PRO A 69 18.21 19.84 -5.18
C PRO A 69 18.41 21.16 -4.44
N THR A 70 17.31 21.86 -4.20
CA THR A 70 17.24 23.06 -3.37
C THR A 70 17.23 22.64 -1.90
N GLY A 71 18.17 23.16 -1.13
CA GLY A 71 18.33 22.83 0.29
C GLY A 71 19.21 21.59 0.55
N THR A 72 19.69 21.47 1.79
CA THR A 72 20.48 20.32 2.25
C THR A 72 19.55 19.30 2.88
N ILE A 73 19.45 18.11 2.29
CA ILE A 73 18.79 16.98 2.93
C ILE A 73 19.83 16.36 3.86
N GLU A 74 19.68 16.48 5.17
CA GLU A 74 20.45 15.67 6.11
C GLU A 74 19.74 14.32 6.31
N PRO A 75 20.21 13.24 5.66
CA PRO A 75 19.57 11.95 5.82
C PRO A 75 19.82 11.38 7.21
N ARG A 76 18.82 10.68 7.74
CA ARG A 76 19.01 9.82 8.90
C ARG A 76 19.95 8.67 8.53
N SER A 77 20.66 8.11 9.50
CA SER A 77 21.64 7.03 9.29
C SER A 77 21.10 5.87 8.44
N TYR A 78 19.86 5.45 8.67
CA TYR A 78 19.23 4.39 7.90
C TYR A 78 18.79 4.81 6.49
N GLN A 79 18.52 6.09 6.25
CA GLN A 79 18.20 6.59 4.91
C GLN A 79 19.46 6.59 4.04
N SER A 80 20.62 6.98 4.61
CA SER A 80 21.93 6.82 3.96
C SER A 80 22.21 5.35 3.68
N ALA A 81 22.09 4.48 4.68
CA ALA A 81 22.31 3.04 4.50
C ALA A 81 21.41 2.41 3.43
N ALA A 82 20.14 2.83 3.36
CA ALA A 82 19.21 2.36 2.33
C ALA A 82 19.64 2.77 0.91
N ILE A 83 20.12 4.01 0.75
CA ILE A 83 20.61 4.49 -0.55
C ILE A 83 21.93 3.85 -0.93
N ASP A 84 22.86 3.69 0.02
CA ASP A 84 24.14 3.04 -0.24
C ASP A 84 23.94 1.56 -0.61
N ALA A 85 23.01 0.86 0.05
CA ALA A 85 22.64 -0.51 -0.31
C ALA A 85 22.00 -0.59 -1.71
N TRP A 86 21.13 0.36 -2.06
CA TRP A 86 20.55 0.45 -3.39
C TRP A 86 21.60 0.73 -4.47
N ASP A 87 22.58 1.59 -4.18
CA ASP A 87 23.70 1.89 -5.08
C ASP A 87 24.61 0.67 -5.27
N ALA A 88 24.94 -0.05 -4.19
CA ALA A 88 25.71 -1.29 -4.23
C ALA A 88 25.02 -2.42 -5.03
N ALA A 89 23.68 -2.43 -5.04
CA ALA A 89 22.88 -3.31 -5.90
C ALA A 89 22.80 -2.84 -7.36
N GLY A 90 23.64 -1.87 -7.75
CA GLY A 90 23.66 -1.29 -9.07
C GLY A 90 22.42 -0.46 -9.37
N GLN A 91 21.83 0.21 -8.38
CA GLN A 91 20.69 1.12 -8.54
C GLN A 91 19.41 0.42 -9.05
N ARG A 92 19.22 -0.85 -8.68
CA ARG A 92 18.01 -1.65 -8.94
C ARG A 92 17.63 -2.44 -7.69
N GLY A 93 16.50 -2.12 -7.08
CA GLY A 93 16.05 -2.86 -5.90
C GLY A 93 14.85 -2.28 -5.18
N VAL A 94 14.40 -3.01 -4.17
CA VAL A 94 13.30 -2.63 -3.28
C VAL A 94 13.86 -2.29 -1.90
N VAL A 95 13.48 -1.13 -1.39
CA VAL A 95 13.77 -0.66 -0.05
C VAL A 95 12.51 -0.76 0.79
N VAL A 96 12.56 -1.59 1.83
CA VAL A 96 11.47 -1.79 2.78
C VAL A 96 11.73 -0.93 4.01
N LEU A 97 10.92 0.11 4.15
CA LEU A 97 11.03 1.08 5.24
C LEU A 97 9.67 1.31 5.88
N PRO A 98 9.62 1.49 7.20
CA PRO A 98 8.36 1.71 7.88
C PRO A 98 7.69 3.03 7.44
N THR A 99 6.36 3.09 7.46
CA THR A 99 5.63 4.36 7.29
C THR A 99 6.13 5.42 8.29
N GLY A 100 6.24 6.68 7.85
CA GLY A 100 6.76 7.77 8.68
C GLY A 100 8.29 7.84 8.83
N SER A 101 9.05 6.89 8.26
CA SER A 101 10.53 6.91 8.27
C SER A 101 11.16 7.87 7.24
N GLY A 102 10.34 8.57 6.45
CA GLY A 102 10.83 9.42 5.36
C GLY A 102 11.18 8.65 4.09
N LYS A 103 10.37 7.65 3.71
CA LYS A 103 10.48 6.95 2.40
C LYS A 103 10.62 7.93 1.24
N SER A 104 9.85 9.02 1.26
CA SER A 104 9.90 10.03 0.20
C SER A 104 11.27 10.71 0.11
N GLN A 105 11.96 10.92 1.24
CA GLN A 105 13.32 11.46 1.26
C GLN A 105 14.33 10.51 0.61
N VAL A 106 14.22 9.20 0.87
CA VAL A 106 15.01 8.18 0.15
C VAL A 106 14.74 8.28 -1.36
N GLY A 107 13.49 8.51 -1.77
CA GLY A 107 13.18 8.74 -3.18
C GLY A 107 13.87 9.96 -3.78
N ILE A 108 13.87 11.11 -3.08
CA ILE A 108 14.59 12.31 -3.53
C ILE A 108 16.09 12.05 -3.65
N MET A 109 16.69 11.38 -2.66
CA MET A 109 18.10 10.99 -2.69
C MET A 109 18.41 10.07 -3.88
N ALA A 110 17.54 9.12 -4.18
CA ALA A 110 17.70 8.21 -5.32
C ALA A 110 17.60 8.94 -6.68
N ILE A 111 16.69 9.91 -6.81
CA ILE A 111 16.60 10.79 -7.99
C ILE A 111 17.94 11.51 -8.19
N CYS A 112 18.48 12.11 -7.12
CA CYS A 112 19.76 12.82 -7.16
C CYS A 112 20.93 11.88 -7.51
N ARG A 113 20.99 10.70 -6.88
CA ARG A 113 22.03 9.69 -7.13
C ARG A 113 21.98 9.11 -8.54
N SER A 114 20.80 8.96 -9.12
CA SER A 114 20.65 8.45 -10.48
C SER A 114 21.17 9.44 -11.53
N GLY A 115 21.04 10.75 -11.30
CA GLY A 115 21.43 11.79 -12.25
C GLY A 115 20.73 11.66 -13.61
N ARG A 116 19.47 11.17 -13.62
CA ARG A 116 18.67 10.95 -14.83
C ARG A 116 17.28 11.55 -14.71
N SER A 117 16.66 11.90 -15.84
CA SER A 117 15.23 12.18 -15.87
C SER A 117 14.45 11.04 -15.19
N SER A 118 13.54 11.42 -14.31
CA SER A 118 12.99 10.53 -13.29
C SER A 118 11.47 10.47 -13.31
N LEU A 119 10.92 9.28 -13.16
CA LEU A 119 9.48 9.04 -13.05
C LEU A 119 9.15 8.52 -11.65
N VAL A 120 8.20 9.15 -10.96
CA VAL A 120 7.68 8.68 -9.68
C VAL A 120 6.25 8.19 -9.87
N ILE A 121 5.99 6.93 -9.54
CA ILE A 121 4.68 6.29 -9.70
C ILE A 121 4.07 6.00 -8.34
N ALA A 122 2.90 6.55 -8.07
CA ALA A 122 2.16 6.40 -6.82
C ALA A 122 0.77 5.75 -7.03
N PRO A 123 0.20 5.03 -6.04
CA PRO A 123 -1.07 4.31 -6.19
C PRO A 123 -2.30 5.22 -6.27
N THR A 124 -2.27 6.39 -5.64
CA THR A 124 -3.43 7.30 -5.56
C THR A 124 -3.09 8.69 -6.10
N ILE A 125 -4.12 9.44 -6.52
CA ILE A 125 -3.98 10.85 -6.91
C ILE A 125 -3.46 11.69 -5.74
N ASP A 126 -3.92 11.41 -4.51
CA ASP A 126 -3.48 12.12 -3.31
C ASP A 126 -1.96 11.95 -3.08
N LEU A 127 -1.44 10.72 -3.18
CA LEU A 127 0.00 10.45 -3.07
C LEU A 127 0.78 11.06 -4.23
N MET A 128 0.27 10.97 -5.46
CA MET A 128 0.89 11.61 -6.61
C MET A 128 1.04 13.13 -6.41
N ASN A 129 0.01 13.80 -5.88
CA ASN A 129 0.06 15.23 -5.59
C ASN A 129 1.05 15.56 -4.47
N GLN A 130 1.16 14.72 -3.44
CA GLN A 130 2.18 14.89 -2.39
C GLN A 130 3.60 14.74 -2.93
N TRP A 131 3.81 13.76 -3.82
CA TRP A 131 5.07 13.64 -4.54
C TRP A 131 5.34 14.87 -5.38
N TYR A 132 4.35 15.38 -6.12
CA TYR A 132 4.49 16.61 -6.91
C TYR A 132 4.93 17.80 -6.05
N GLU A 133 4.25 18.06 -4.92
CA GLU A 133 4.61 19.12 -3.99
C GLU A 133 6.05 18.97 -3.48
N LEU A 134 6.42 17.76 -3.03
CA LEU A 134 7.77 17.45 -2.54
C LEU A 134 8.84 17.62 -3.63
N LEU A 135 8.55 17.17 -4.85
CA LEU A 135 9.46 17.29 -5.99
C LEU A 135 9.63 18.76 -6.41
N CYS A 136 8.57 19.56 -6.40
CA CYS A 136 8.61 20.99 -6.69
C CYS A 136 9.45 21.74 -5.66
N GLU A 137 9.32 21.40 -4.37
CA GLU A 137 10.14 21.97 -3.30
C GLU A 137 11.64 21.74 -3.53
N HIS A 138 12.02 20.53 -3.95
CA HIS A 138 13.43 20.17 -4.13
C HIS A 138 13.99 20.58 -5.50
N PHE A 139 13.20 20.49 -6.58
CA PHE A 139 13.72 20.59 -7.95
C PHE A 139 13.20 21.81 -8.73
N GLY A 140 12.25 22.54 -8.14
CA GLY A 140 11.60 23.70 -8.75
C GLY A 140 10.50 23.31 -9.73
N GLU A 141 9.38 24.04 -9.65
CA GLU A 141 8.14 23.74 -10.39
C GLU A 141 8.34 23.64 -11.91
N ALA A 142 9.21 24.46 -12.51
CA ALA A 142 9.47 24.45 -13.95
C ALA A 142 10.02 23.10 -14.49
N ARG A 143 10.57 22.24 -13.61
CA ARG A 143 11.21 20.96 -13.97
C ARG A 143 10.35 19.74 -13.63
N VAL A 144 9.25 19.95 -12.90
CA VAL A 144 8.43 18.89 -12.34
C VAL A 144 7.09 18.83 -13.07
N GLY A 145 6.73 17.65 -13.56
CA GLY A 145 5.50 17.38 -14.28
C GLY A 145 4.53 16.51 -13.48
N LEU A 146 3.28 16.48 -13.93
CA LEU A 146 2.21 15.70 -13.33
C LEU A 146 1.44 14.92 -14.40
N MET A 147 1.27 13.62 -14.17
CA MET A 147 0.62 12.71 -15.11
C MET A 147 -0.44 11.86 -14.39
N GLY A 148 -1.67 12.38 -14.36
CA GLY A 148 -2.80 11.76 -13.67
C GLY A 148 -3.85 12.78 -13.22
N GLY A 149 -5.02 12.30 -12.81
CA GLY A 149 -6.10 13.16 -12.32
C GLY A 149 -6.63 14.18 -13.35
N GLY A 150 -6.46 13.90 -14.65
CA GLY A 150 -6.83 14.80 -15.76
C GLY A 150 -5.69 15.69 -16.26
N THR A 151 -4.51 15.66 -15.63
CA THR A 151 -3.34 16.44 -16.05
C THR A 151 -2.38 15.58 -16.86
N HIS A 152 -1.83 16.14 -17.94
CA HIS A 152 -0.88 15.50 -18.84
C HIS A 152 0.32 16.43 -19.10
N ASP A 153 1.17 16.64 -18.08
CA ASP A 153 2.42 17.40 -18.22
C ASP A 153 3.63 16.51 -17.91
N LEU A 154 4.47 16.27 -18.93
CA LEU A 154 5.67 15.43 -18.83
C LEU A 154 6.93 16.30 -18.83
N ARG A 155 7.64 16.31 -17.70
CA ARG A 155 8.89 17.06 -17.52
C ARG A 155 10.07 16.12 -17.24
N GLN A 156 11.22 16.71 -16.89
CA GLN A 156 12.44 15.98 -16.54
C GLN A 156 12.24 15.10 -15.31
N VAL A 157 11.47 15.58 -14.33
CA VAL A 157 10.97 14.76 -13.23
C VAL A 157 9.45 14.78 -13.26
N THR A 158 8.79 13.63 -13.21
CA THR A 158 7.33 13.57 -13.31
C THR A 158 6.74 12.67 -12.24
N ALA A 159 5.71 13.15 -11.54
CA ALA A 159 4.87 12.33 -10.68
C ALA A 159 3.67 11.79 -11.47
N ALA A 160 3.35 10.51 -11.28
CA ALA A 160 2.33 9.80 -12.02
C ALA A 160 1.54 8.85 -11.11
N THR A 161 0.30 8.54 -11.48
CA THR A 161 -0.40 7.39 -10.87
C THR A 161 -0.10 6.09 -11.60
N TYR A 162 -0.19 4.93 -10.93
CA TYR A 162 -0.08 3.62 -11.60
C TYR A 162 -1.12 3.47 -12.72
N HIS A 163 -2.33 4.00 -12.53
CA HIS A 163 -3.39 3.89 -13.53
C HIS A 163 -3.04 4.68 -14.79
N SER A 164 -2.59 5.92 -14.63
CA SER A 164 -2.23 6.76 -15.77
C SER A 164 -0.93 6.26 -16.43
N ALA A 165 0.01 5.70 -15.66
CA ALA A 165 1.21 5.05 -16.20
C ALA A 165 0.83 3.85 -17.06
N TYR A 166 -0.06 2.97 -16.56
CA TYR A 166 -0.58 1.85 -17.33
C TYR A 166 -1.18 2.26 -18.68
N LEU A 167 -1.90 3.38 -18.74
CA LEU A 167 -2.58 3.83 -19.96
C LEU A 167 -1.65 4.49 -20.99
N HIS A 168 -0.52 5.07 -20.57
CA HIS A 168 0.22 5.99 -21.43
C HIS A 168 1.73 5.73 -21.52
N VAL A 169 2.32 4.94 -20.60
CA VAL A 169 3.78 4.77 -20.53
C VAL A 169 4.37 4.16 -21.81
N GLU A 170 3.59 3.45 -22.61
CA GLU A 170 4.03 2.91 -23.90
C GLU A 170 4.54 3.98 -24.87
N HIS A 171 4.08 5.23 -24.72
CA HIS A 171 4.44 6.35 -25.59
C HIS A 171 5.68 7.10 -25.11
N TRP A 172 5.90 7.19 -23.80
CA TRP A 172 6.92 8.07 -23.20
C TRP A 172 7.82 7.39 -22.16
N GLY A 173 7.67 6.08 -21.95
CA GLY A 173 8.42 5.28 -20.97
C GLY A 173 9.94 5.25 -21.21
N HIS A 174 10.39 5.65 -22.40
CA HIS A 174 11.80 5.80 -22.76
C HIS A 174 12.42 7.14 -22.31
N ARG A 175 11.60 8.13 -21.93
CA ARG A 175 12.04 9.47 -21.50
C ARG A 175 12.65 9.51 -20.10
N TYR A 176 12.55 8.43 -19.35
CA TYR A 176 12.98 8.37 -17.95
C TYR A 176 14.06 7.30 -17.76
N GLY A 177 15.20 7.72 -17.22
CA GLY A 177 16.34 6.84 -16.93
C GLY A 177 16.27 6.23 -15.53
N PHE A 178 15.46 6.84 -14.65
CA PHE A 178 15.15 6.34 -13.32
C PHE A 178 13.64 6.26 -13.11
N VAL A 179 13.18 5.19 -12.48
CA VAL A 179 11.78 5.05 -12.05
C VAL A 179 11.71 4.66 -10.58
N LEU A 180 10.86 5.37 -9.84
CA LEU A 180 10.50 5.09 -8.46
C LEU A 180 9.06 4.59 -8.41
N PHE A 181 8.86 3.44 -7.80
CA PHE A 181 7.55 2.88 -7.50
C PHE A 181 7.27 3.07 -6.02
N ASP A 182 6.40 4.01 -5.68
CA ASP A 182 5.89 4.15 -4.33
C ASP A 182 4.80 3.09 -4.08
N GLU A 183 4.75 2.60 -2.84
CA GLU A 183 3.94 1.46 -2.43
C GLU A 183 4.02 0.30 -3.43
N VAL A 184 5.25 -0.10 -3.74
CA VAL A 184 5.61 -1.06 -4.81
C VAL A 184 4.92 -2.42 -4.65
N HIS A 185 4.39 -2.74 -3.47
CA HIS A 185 3.60 -3.94 -3.23
C HIS A 185 2.34 -4.02 -4.12
N HIS A 186 1.87 -2.91 -4.69
CA HIS A 186 0.81 -2.91 -5.70
C HIS A 186 1.25 -3.37 -7.09
N LEU A 187 2.53 -3.17 -7.44
CA LEU A 187 3.07 -3.38 -8.78
C LEU A 187 2.85 -4.79 -9.37
N PRO A 188 2.95 -5.90 -8.60
CA PRO A 188 2.77 -7.24 -9.17
C PRO A 188 1.37 -7.55 -9.72
N GLY A 189 0.38 -6.70 -9.47
CA GLY A 189 -0.96 -6.84 -10.03
C GLY A 189 -0.96 -6.85 -11.57
N PRO A 190 -1.86 -7.61 -12.22
CA PRO A 190 -1.81 -7.87 -13.66
C PRO A 190 -1.89 -6.61 -14.54
N ARG A 191 -2.53 -5.54 -14.06
CA ARG A 191 -2.58 -4.25 -14.77
C ARG A 191 -1.31 -3.44 -14.55
N PHE A 192 -0.91 -3.25 -13.29
CA PHE A 192 0.18 -2.35 -12.92
C PHE A 192 1.56 -2.87 -13.34
N ARG A 193 1.72 -4.19 -13.50
CA ARG A 193 2.95 -4.78 -14.02
C ARG A 193 3.40 -4.16 -15.35
N HIS A 194 2.46 -3.93 -16.26
CA HIS A 194 2.75 -3.35 -17.57
C HIS A 194 3.43 -1.98 -17.45
N ALA A 195 3.09 -1.19 -16.42
CA ALA A 195 3.73 0.10 -16.19
C ALA A 195 5.25 -0.03 -15.95
N ALA A 196 5.68 -1.11 -15.30
CA ALA A 196 7.10 -1.41 -15.10
C ALA A 196 7.76 -2.08 -16.31
N GLU A 197 7.05 -2.98 -17.00
CA GLU A 197 7.57 -3.70 -18.18
C GLU A 197 7.78 -2.77 -19.37
N MET A 198 6.88 -1.79 -19.56
CA MET A 198 6.90 -0.84 -20.67
C MET A 198 7.79 0.38 -20.40
N CYS A 199 8.29 0.55 -19.18
CA CYS A 199 9.26 1.58 -18.85
C CYS A 199 10.68 1.09 -19.19
N LEU A 200 11.45 1.90 -19.90
CA LEU A 200 12.82 1.59 -20.31
C LEU A 200 13.81 1.67 -19.15
N ALA A 201 13.52 2.53 -18.16
CA ALA A 201 14.42 2.97 -17.09
C ALA A 201 15.39 1.87 -16.59
N PRO A 202 16.72 2.04 -16.80
CA PRO A 202 17.74 1.10 -16.32
C PRO A 202 17.92 1.13 -14.80
N PHE A 203 17.57 2.23 -14.14
CA PHE A 203 17.63 2.42 -12.70
C PHE A 203 16.24 2.38 -12.09
N ARG A 204 16.05 1.59 -11.03
CA ARG A 204 14.72 1.30 -10.48
C ARG A 204 14.75 1.22 -8.96
N LEU A 205 13.80 1.89 -8.33
CA LEU A 205 13.61 1.83 -6.89
C LEU A 205 12.16 1.48 -6.57
N GLY A 206 11.95 0.48 -5.74
CA GLY A 206 10.66 0.20 -5.11
C GLY A 206 10.67 0.65 -3.66
N LEU A 207 9.68 1.42 -3.23
CA LEU A 207 9.48 1.78 -1.83
C LEU A 207 8.22 1.11 -1.30
N THR A 208 8.30 0.46 -0.15
CA THR A 208 7.11 -0.09 0.53
C THR A 208 7.34 -0.20 2.02
N ALA A 209 6.26 -0.16 2.79
CA ALA A 209 6.29 -0.54 4.21
C ALA A 209 5.87 -2.00 4.45
N THR A 210 5.20 -2.62 3.49
CA THR A 210 4.58 -3.94 3.60
C THR A 210 4.82 -4.68 2.28
N LEU A 211 5.92 -5.44 2.22
CA LEU A 211 6.30 -6.17 1.00
C LEU A 211 5.50 -7.47 0.84
N GLU A 212 5.26 -8.17 1.95
CA GLU A 212 4.67 -9.51 1.95
C GLU A 212 3.21 -9.44 1.51
N ARG A 213 2.86 -10.27 0.53
CA ARG A 213 1.48 -10.41 0.04
C ARG A 213 0.98 -11.83 0.30
N PRO A 214 -0.30 -12.02 0.68
CA PRO A 214 -0.88 -13.35 0.87
C PRO A 214 -0.87 -14.25 -0.37
N ASP A 215 -0.73 -13.65 -1.56
CA ASP A 215 -0.74 -14.34 -2.85
C ASP A 215 0.66 -14.65 -3.40
N GLY A 216 1.74 -14.34 -2.66
CA GLY A 216 3.11 -14.59 -3.11
C GLY A 216 3.58 -13.69 -4.27
N GLY A 217 2.79 -12.69 -4.70
CA GLY A 217 3.12 -11.89 -5.87
C GLY A 217 4.40 -11.03 -5.76
N HIS A 218 5.02 -10.96 -4.58
CA HIS A 218 6.25 -10.20 -4.34
C HIS A 218 7.46 -10.78 -5.10
N ASP A 219 7.47 -12.08 -5.43
CA ASP A 219 8.55 -12.73 -6.21
C ASP A 219 8.75 -12.11 -7.59
N LEU A 220 7.71 -11.48 -8.14
CA LEU A 220 7.76 -10.82 -9.45
C LEU A 220 8.54 -9.49 -9.40
N LEU A 221 8.73 -8.91 -8.21
CA LEU A 221 9.42 -7.63 -8.06
C LEU A 221 10.91 -7.73 -8.43
N ASP A 222 11.53 -8.89 -8.25
CA ASP A 222 12.94 -9.12 -8.56
C ASP A 222 13.21 -8.87 -10.05
N GLY A 223 12.32 -9.36 -10.93
CA GLY A 223 12.42 -9.14 -12.37
C GLY A 223 12.05 -7.70 -12.80
N LEU A 224 11.07 -7.09 -12.14
CA LEU A 224 10.50 -5.81 -12.54
C LEU A 224 11.28 -4.60 -12.02
N VAL A 225 11.77 -4.68 -10.79
CA VAL A 225 12.43 -3.59 -10.06
C VAL A 225 13.84 -4.04 -9.65
N GLY A 226 13.93 -5.16 -8.94
CA GLY A 226 15.14 -5.72 -8.36
C GLY A 226 14.85 -6.36 -6.99
N PRO A 227 15.83 -7.06 -6.40
CA PRO A 227 15.66 -7.73 -5.11
C PRO A 227 15.44 -6.72 -3.98
N VAL A 228 15.06 -7.22 -2.80
CA VAL A 228 15.08 -6.40 -1.59
C VAL A 228 16.53 -6.10 -1.22
N VAL A 229 16.93 -4.82 -1.33
CA VAL A 229 18.31 -4.37 -1.09
C VAL A 229 18.50 -3.84 0.32
N PHE A 230 17.42 -3.35 0.93
CA PHE A 230 17.43 -2.86 2.29
C PHE A 230 16.09 -3.14 2.94
N ARG A 231 16.12 -3.66 4.17
CA ARG A 231 14.92 -3.83 4.99
C ARG A 231 15.22 -3.32 6.39
N GLN A 232 14.36 -2.44 6.87
CA GLN A 232 14.34 -2.07 8.28
C GLN A 232 12.96 -2.31 8.86
N GLU A 233 12.91 -3.21 9.83
CA GLU A 233 11.69 -3.51 10.55
C GLU A 233 11.48 -2.55 11.71
N ILE A 234 10.23 -2.46 12.15
CA ILE A 234 9.78 -1.56 13.22
C ILE A 234 10.57 -1.80 14.51
N GLY A 235 10.92 -3.06 14.80
CA GLY A 235 11.68 -3.46 15.98
C GLY A 235 13.10 -2.88 16.02
N ASN A 236 13.77 -2.73 14.87
CA ASN A 236 15.14 -2.19 14.81
C ASN A 236 15.20 -0.65 14.81
N LEU A 237 14.03 0.02 14.80
CA LEU A 237 13.86 1.46 15.05
C LEU A 237 13.26 1.73 16.44
N ALA A 238 12.98 0.68 17.21
CA ALA A 238 12.28 0.74 18.49
C ALA A 238 13.11 1.38 19.62
N GLY A 239 14.33 1.84 19.34
CA GLY A 239 15.09 2.67 20.28
C GLY A 239 14.53 4.08 20.45
N THR A 240 13.70 4.60 19.53
CA THR A 240 13.29 6.03 19.60
C THR A 240 11.93 6.42 18.99
N TRP A 241 11.23 5.59 18.18
CA TRP A 241 10.11 6.10 17.35
C TRP A 241 8.76 5.38 17.43
N LEU A 242 8.61 4.33 18.24
CA LEU A 242 7.28 3.89 18.65
C LEU A 242 6.93 4.63 19.92
N ALA A 243 5.93 5.51 19.86
CA ALA A 243 5.34 6.02 21.10
C ALA A 243 4.83 4.81 21.89
N PRO A 244 5.28 4.59 23.14
CA PRO A 244 4.73 3.53 23.96
C PRO A 244 3.23 3.77 24.07
N TYR A 245 2.41 2.78 23.73
CA TYR A 245 0.96 2.84 23.86
C TYR A 245 0.46 1.67 24.70
N ARG A 246 -0.63 1.88 25.43
CA ARG A 246 -1.31 0.85 26.21
C ARG A 246 -2.39 0.20 25.35
N LEU A 247 -2.36 -1.12 25.21
CA LEU A 247 -3.41 -1.88 24.52
C LEU A 247 -4.47 -2.33 25.53
N GLU A 248 -5.72 -1.90 25.35
CA GLU A 248 -6.85 -2.33 26.16
C GLU A 248 -7.88 -3.10 25.34
N ARG A 249 -8.21 -4.32 25.77
CA ARG A 249 -9.25 -5.12 25.13
C ARG A 249 -10.55 -5.03 25.91
N ARG A 250 -11.65 -4.77 25.21
CA ARG A 250 -13.00 -4.78 25.75
C ARG A 250 -13.80 -5.86 25.02
N GLU A 251 -14.11 -6.93 25.74
CA GLU A 251 -14.99 -7.99 25.21
C GLU A 251 -16.45 -7.60 25.41
N VAL A 252 -17.25 -7.80 24.36
CA VAL A 252 -18.69 -7.51 24.36
C VAL A 252 -19.46 -8.80 24.12
N ALA A 253 -20.53 -9.02 24.88
CA ALA A 253 -21.47 -10.09 24.61
C ALA A 253 -22.60 -9.59 23.69
N MET A 254 -23.00 -10.42 22.72
CA MET A 254 -24.25 -10.20 21.98
C MET A 254 -25.45 -10.30 22.92
N VAL A 255 -26.45 -9.47 22.70
CA VAL A 255 -27.76 -9.59 23.36
C VAL A 255 -28.48 -10.86 22.89
N ALA A 256 -29.55 -11.24 23.58
CA ALA A 256 -30.24 -12.52 23.32
C ALA A 256 -30.78 -12.61 21.89
N GLU A 257 -31.35 -11.52 21.38
CA GLU A 257 -31.92 -11.39 20.04
C GLU A 257 -30.83 -11.53 18.97
N GLU A 258 -29.73 -10.77 19.11
CA GLU A 258 -28.55 -10.84 18.23
C GLU A 258 -27.95 -12.24 18.22
N ARG A 259 -27.81 -12.87 19.38
CA ARG A 259 -27.24 -14.21 19.50
C ARG A 259 -28.11 -15.26 18.82
N SER A 260 -29.43 -15.11 18.92
CA SER A 260 -30.38 -15.99 18.23
C SER A 260 -30.24 -15.84 16.71
N ALA A 261 -30.32 -14.60 16.20
CA ALA A 261 -30.19 -14.31 14.77
C ALA A 261 -28.81 -14.74 14.23
N TYR A 262 -27.74 -14.54 15.00
CA TYR A 262 -26.39 -14.97 14.65
C TYR A 262 -26.32 -16.49 14.46
N ARG A 263 -26.88 -17.28 15.38
CA ARG A 263 -26.90 -18.76 15.27
C ARG A 263 -27.74 -19.25 14.11
N VAL A 264 -28.89 -18.62 13.86
CA VAL A 264 -29.76 -18.96 12.72
C VAL A 264 -29.01 -18.73 11.41
N ALA A 265 -28.42 -17.54 11.26
CA ALA A 265 -27.63 -17.19 10.09
C ALA A 265 -26.41 -18.13 9.93
N GLU A 266 -25.73 -18.47 11.04
CA GLU A 266 -24.61 -19.42 11.03
C GLU A 266 -25.02 -20.80 10.54
N GLY A 267 -26.12 -21.33 11.07
CA GLY A 267 -26.65 -22.64 10.69
C GLY A 267 -26.99 -22.71 9.22
N GLU A 268 -27.64 -21.66 8.69
CA GLU A 268 -28.09 -21.63 7.29
C GLU A 268 -26.92 -21.65 6.30
N TYR A 269 -25.92 -20.78 6.45
CA TYR A 269 -24.80 -20.77 5.51
C TYR A 269 -23.87 -21.98 5.71
N ARG A 270 -23.65 -22.45 6.95
CA ARG A 270 -22.81 -23.63 7.20
C ARG A 270 -23.44 -24.91 6.68
N SER A 271 -24.78 -25.05 6.75
CA SER A 271 -25.47 -26.19 6.15
C SER A 271 -25.22 -26.21 4.64
N PHE A 272 -25.37 -25.08 3.96
CA PHE A 272 -25.12 -25.00 2.53
C PHE A 272 -23.66 -25.34 2.16
N LEU A 273 -22.69 -24.83 2.92
CA LEU A 273 -21.28 -25.14 2.70
C LEU A 273 -21.01 -26.65 2.85
N ARG A 274 -21.58 -27.28 3.89
CA ARG A 274 -21.45 -28.73 4.10
C ARG A 274 -22.09 -29.53 2.96
N ASP A 275 -23.31 -29.17 2.56
CA ASP A 275 -24.04 -29.86 1.48
C ASP A 275 -23.32 -29.76 0.12
N LYS A 276 -22.52 -28.70 -0.07
CA LYS A 276 -21.70 -28.49 -1.27
C LYS A 276 -20.24 -28.89 -1.11
N GLY A 277 -19.84 -29.43 0.05
CA GLY A 277 -18.46 -29.83 0.33
C GLY A 277 -17.45 -28.68 0.26
N VAL A 278 -17.87 -27.45 0.55
CA VAL A 278 -17.00 -26.26 0.48
C VAL A 278 -16.47 -25.90 1.86
N SER A 279 -15.15 -25.85 2.00
CA SER A 279 -14.49 -25.28 3.18
C SER A 279 -14.07 -23.84 2.91
N LEU A 280 -14.45 -22.90 3.76
CA LEU A 280 -13.97 -21.51 3.65
C LEU A 280 -12.50 -21.35 4.06
N ALA A 281 -11.92 -22.35 4.75
CA ALA A 281 -10.53 -22.35 5.15
C ALA A 281 -9.58 -22.85 4.05
N SER A 282 -10.08 -23.51 3.00
CA SER A 282 -9.24 -24.02 1.92
C SER A 282 -8.86 -22.91 0.92
N PRO A 283 -7.70 -23.01 0.25
CA PRO A 283 -7.32 -22.11 -0.84
C PRO A 283 -8.45 -22.05 -1.90
N GLY A 284 -8.92 -20.85 -2.22
CA GLY A 284 -10.01 -20.64 -3.19
C GLY A 284 -11.42 -21.06 -2.72
N GLY A 285 -11.59 -21.53 -1.48
CA GLY A 285 -12.89 -21.94 -0.93
C GLY A 285 -13.93 -20.81 -0.93
N TRP A 286 -13.48 -19.58 -0.63
CA TRP A 286 -14.31 -18.37 -0.74
C TRP A 286 -14.81 -18.13 -2.18
N ASN A 287 -13.95 -18.25 -3.18
CA ASN A 287 -14.32 -18.04 -4.58
C ASN A 287 -15.35 -19.08 -5.04
N THR A 288 -15.17 -20.33 -4.61
CA THR A 288 -16.12 -21.41 -4.85
C THR A 288 -17.48 -21.12 -4.21
N PHE A 289 -17.51 -20.67 -2.95
CA PHE A 289 -18.76 -20.29 -2.27
C PHE A 289 -19.49 -19.15 -3.01
N VAL A 290 -18.77 -18.10 -3.41
CA VAL A 290 -19.34 -16.99 -4.18
C VAL A 290 -19.96 -17.48 -5.49
N ARG A 291 -19.23 -18.31 -6.26
CA ARG A 291 -19.72 -18.87 -7.52
C ARG A 291 -20.99 -19.70 -7.33
N LEU A 292 -21.00 -20.60 -6.34
CA LEU A 292 -22.16 -21.45 -6.04
C LEU A 292 -23.36 -20.65 -5.51
N SER A 293 -23.11 -19.54 -4.81
CA SER A 293 -24.17 -18.68 -4.28
C SER A 293 -25.00 -18.01 -5.38
N GLY A 294 -24.39 -17.70 -6.52
CA GLY A 294 -25.08 -17.11 -7.68
C GLY A 294 -25.94 -18.11 -8.46
N ALA A 295 -25.59 -19.41 -8.40
CA ALA A 295 -26.15 -20.45 -9.24
C ALA A 295 -27.52 -21.00 -8.78
N SER A 296 -27.98 -20.69 -7.57
CA SER A 296 -29.21 -21.26 -7.02
C SER A 296 -29.92 -20.35 -6.02
N GLY A 297 -31.23 -20.57 -5.82
CA GLY A 297 -31.98 -19.89 -4.76
C GLY A 297 -31.45 -20.20 -3.35
N GLN A 298 -31.07 -21.46 -3.10
CA GLN A 298 -30.44 -21.89 -1.84
C GLN A 298 -29.08 -21.22 -1.62
N GLY A 299 -28.28 -21.09 -2.68
CA GLY A 299 -26.99 -20.39 -2.63
C GLY A 299 -27.15 -18.89 -2.32
N ARG A 300 -28.14 -18.22 -2.92
CA ARG A 300 -28.42 -16.81 -2.62
C ARG A 300 -28.85 -16.61 -1.17
N ARG A 301 -29.65 -17.52 -0.62
CA ARG A 301 -30.03 -17.54 0.79
C ARG A 301 -28.80 -17.73 1.70
N ALA A 302 -27.94 -18.69 1.40
CA ALA A 302 -26.69 -18.91 2.14
C ALA A 302 -25.76 -17.68 2.12
N MET A 303 -25.65 -16.96 0.99
CA MET A 303 -24.88 -15.71 0.93
C MET A 303 -25.51 -14.59 1.77
N ARG A 304 -26.84 -14.46 1.79
CA ARG A 304 -27.54 -13.51 2.67
C ARG A 304 -27.29 -13.85 4.13
N ALA A 305 -27.42 -15.12 4.52
CA ALA A 305 -27.16 -15.59 5.87
C ALA A 305 -25.69 -15.36 6.28
N TYR A 306 -24.73 -15.63 5.40
CA TYR A 306 -23.31 -15.32 5.66
C TYR A 306 -23.07 -13.82 5.90
N ARG A 307 -23.68 -12.95 5.08
CA ARG A 307 -23.58 -11.49 5.26
C ARG A 307 -24.21 -11.05 6.58
N GLU A 308 -25.38 -11.58 6.91
CA GLU A 308 -26.09 -11.27 8.15
C GLU A 308 -25.32 -11.72 9.39
N HIS A 309 -24.81 -12.95 9.38
CA HIS A 309 -23.92 -13.47 10.43
C HIS A 309 -22.72 -12.55 10.67
N ARG A 310 -22.08 -12.07 9.60
CA ARG A 310 -20.98 -11.09 9.72
C ARG A 310 -21.46 -9.74 10.23
N ARG A 311 -22.59 -9.23 9.73
CA ARG A 311 -23.16 -7.95 10.17
C ARG A 311 -23.43 -7.96 11.68
N ILE A 312 -24.01 -9.03 12.21
CA ILE A 312 -24.28 -9.16 13.65
C ILE A 312 -22.99 -9.28 14.46
N ALA A 313 -22.00 -10.07 14.02
CA ALA A 313 -20.72 -10.16 14.73
C ALA A 313 -19.97 -8.83 14.79
N LEU A 314 -19.96 -8.09 13.67
CA LEU A 314 -19.20 -6.86 13.51
C LEU A 314 -19.94 -5.65 14.12
N GLY A 315 -21.27 -5.62 14.05
CA GLY A 315 -22.12 -4.50 14.49
C GLY A 315 -22.92 -4.77 15.75
N ALA A 316 -22.49 -5.72 16.60
CA ALA A 316 -23.19 -6.03 17.85
C ALA A 316 -23.41 -4.75 18.68
N SER A 317 -24.64 -4.50 19.10
CA SER A 317 -25.10 -3.30 19.81
C SER A 317 -24.27 -2.99 21.06
N GLY A 318 -23.76 -4.01 21.75
CA GLY A 318 -22.89 -3.81 22.91
C GLY A 318 -21.55 -3.13 22.55
N LYS A 319 -21.08 -3.20 21.30
CA LYS A 319 -19.86 -2.49 20.86
C LYS A 319 -20.08 -0.99 20.84
N ARG A 320 -21.29 -0.56 20.46
CA ARG A 320 -21.68 0.85 20.52
C ARG A 320 -21.65 1.37 21.95
N GLN A 321 -22.23 0.63 22.89
CA GLN A 321 -22.21 1.01 24.31
C GLN A 321 -20.78 1.13 24.85
N VAL A 322 -19.88 0.25 24.41
CA VAL A 322 -18.46 0.35 24.75
C VAL A 322 -17.81 1.57 24.11
N LEU A 323 -18.08 1.87 22.83
CA LEU A 323 -17.58 3.08 22.17
C LEU A 323 -18.02 4.33 22.92
N GLU A 324 -19.31 4.44 23.27
CA GLU A 324 -19.84 5.58 23.99
C GLU A 324 -19.18 5.77 25.36
N ARG A 325 -18.88 4.67 26.07
CA ARG A 325 -18.12 4.72 27.32
C ARG A 325 -16.70 5.22 27.10
N ILE A 326 -16.00 4.68 26.09
CA ILE A 326 -14.64 5.11 25.76
C ILE A 326 -14.62 6.60 25.40
N LEU A 327 -15.58 7.08 24.61
CA LEU A 327 -15.69 8.50 24.26
C LEU A 327 -15.98 9.40 25.46
N LYS A 328 -16.74 8.90 26.45
CA LYS A 328 -16.97 9.62 27.71
C LYS A 328 -15.72 9.65 28.60
N ASP A 329 -15.00 8.54 28.68
CA ASP A 329 -13.74 8.44 29.44
C ASP A 329 -12.63 9.33 28.82
N HIS A 330 -12.78 9.68 27.55
CA HIS A 330 -11.85 10.45 26.73
C HIS A 330 -12.49 11.70 26.12
N ASP A 331 -13.35 12.39 26.88
CA ASP A 331 -14.14 13.56 26.45
C ASP A 331 -13.30 14.77 25.98
N SER A 332 -12.04 14.82 26.41
CA SER A 332 -11.06 15.89 26.15
C SER A 332 -9.89 15.42 25.29
N ASP A 333 -9.89 14.14 24.92
CA ASP A 333 -8.86 13.49 24.12
C ASP A 333 -9.28 13.42 22.65
N ARG A 334 -8.28 13.38 21.76
CA ARG A 334 -8.54 13.15 20.33
C ARG A 334 -8.62 11.65 20.07
N VAL A 335 -9.82 11.19 19.70
CA VAL A 335 -10.18 9.78 19.50
C VAL A 335 -10.37 9.45 18.03
N LEU A 336 -9.60 8.48 17.53
CA LEU A 336 -9.73 7.98 16.16
C LEU A 336 -10.39 6.60 16.14
N ILE A 337 -11.55 6.49 15.51
CA ILE A 337 -12.39 5.29 15.53
C ILE A 337 -12.31 4.57 14.17
N PHE A 338 -12.08 3.27 14.22
CA PHE A 338 -11.96 2.41 13.06
C PHE A 338 -13.00 1.30 13.06
N THR A 339 -13.65 1.14 11.91
CA THR A 339 -14.58 0.04 11.64
C THR A 339 -14.22 -0.66 10.32
N GLN A 340 -14.86 -1.79 10.06
CA GLN A 340 -14.59 -2.63 8.87
C GLN A 340 -15.38 -2.20 7.63
N ASP A 341 -16.55 -1.62 7.84
CA ASP A 341 -17.56 -1.35 6.82
C ASP A 341 -18.10 0.08 6.94
N ASN A 342 -18.48 0.63 5.79
CA ASN A 342 -18.97 2.00 5.69
C ASN A 342 -20.33 2.18 6.38
N ASP A 343 -21.18 1.16 6.38
CA ASP A 343 -22.53 1.25 6.96
C ASP A 343 -22.43 1.57 8.45
N THR A 344 -21.58 0.81 9.17
CA THR A 344 -21.28 1.07 10.59
C THR A 344 -20.67 2.45 10.82
N VAL A 345 -19.83 2.95 9.91
CA VAL A 345 -19.28 4.32 10.01
C VAL A 345 -20.40 5.34 9.99
N TYR A 346 -21.30 5.27 9.00
CA TYR A 346 -22.39 6.22 8.85
C TYR A 346 -23.44 6.09 9.95
N ASP A 347 -23.69 4.88 10.46
CA ASP A 347 -24.59 4.66 11.59
C ASP A 347 -24.04 5.28 12.88
N ILE A 348 -22.75 5.09 13.17
CA ILE A 348 -22.11 5.72 14.34
C ILE A 348 -22.02 7.23 14.16
N SER A 349 -21.66 7.69 12.94
CA SER A 349 -21.55 9.11 12.63
C SER A 349 -22.87 9.86 12.83
N ARG A 350 -23.99 9.30 12.35
CA ARG A 350 -25.32 9.91 12.51
C ARG A 350 -25.76 9.97 13.96
N ASP A 351 -25.53 8.91 14.72
CA ASP A 351 -26.09 8.82 16.07
C ASP A 351 -25.22 9.51 17.12
N LEU A 352 -23.89 9.49 16.96
CA LEU A 352 -22.95 10.14 17.87
C LEU A 352 -22.47 11.50 17.37
N LEU A 353 -22.95 11.96 16.21
CA LEU A 353 -22.56 13.22 15.56
C LEU A 353 -21.05 13.35 15.32
N ILE A 354 -20.39 12.22 15.03
CA ILE A 354 -18.95 12.15 14.79
C ILE A 354 -18.69 12.28 13.29
N PRO A 355 -17.79 13.17 12.83
CA PRO A 355 -17.46 13.25 11.41
C PRO A 355 -16.92 11.94 10.84
N ALA A 356 -17.37 11.58 9.64
CA ALA A 356 -17.04 10.33 8.98
C ALA A 356 -16.14 10.54 7.75
N ILE A 357 -15.10 9.72 7.64
CA ILE A 357 -14.29 9.62 6.42
C ILE A 357 -14.40 8.21 5.86
N THR A 358 -14.90 8.11 4.63
CA THR A 358 -14.93 6.87 3.85
C THR A 358 -14.26 7.07 2.50
N HIS A 359 -14.25 6.02 1.66
CA HIS A 359 -13.80 6.14 0.27
C HIS A 359 -14.72 7.03 -0.59
N GLN A 360 -15.94 7.31 -0.13
CA GLN A 360 -16.90 8.17 -0.84
C GLN A 360 -16.75 9.65 -0.45
N THR A 361 -16.04 9.94 0.65
CA THR A 361 -15.78 11.33 1.08
C THR A 361 -14.88 12.03 0.06
N PRO A 362 -15.33 13.13 -0.57
CA PRO A 362 -14.54 13.92 -1.51
C PRO A 362 -13.21 14.40 -0.92
N THR A 363 -12.17 14.51 -1.74
CA THR A 363 -10.82 14.92 -1.28
C THR A 363 -10.82 16.25 -0.53
N ARG A 364 -11.59 17.24 -0.98
CA ARG A 364 -11.69 18.55 -0.33
C ARG A 364 -12.31 18.45 1.07
N GLU A 365 -13.40 17.71 1.20
CA GLU A 365 -14.08 17.48 2.49
C GLU A 365 -13.19 16.68 3.43
N ARG A 366 -12.55 15.61 2.94
CA ARG A 366 -11.59 14.82 3.70
C ARG A 366 -10.47 15.69 4.27
N ARG A 367 -9.88 16.57 3.46
CA ARG A 367 -8.81 17.49 3.90
C ARG A 367 -9.31 18.43 4.99
N GLN A 368 -10.51 18.98 4.85
CA GLN A 368 -11.12 19.86 5.85
C GLN A 368 -11.34 19.15 7.20
N LEU A 369 -11.93 17.94 7.18
CA LEU A 369 -12.18 17.15 8.39
C LEU A 369 -10.89 16.80 9.13
N LEU A 370 -9.83 16.46 8.41
CA LEU A 370 -8.53 16.15 9.00
C LEU A 370 -7.84 17.40 9.57
N LEU A 371 -7.99 18.56 8.94
CA LEU A 371 -7.49 19.84 9.46
C LEU A 371 -8.23 20.22 10.74
N GLY A 372 -9.56 20.14 10.76
CA GLY A 372 -10.37 20.42 11.96
C GLY A 372 -10.05 19.48 13.12
N PHE A 373 -9.87 18.18 12.84
CA PHE A 373 -9.44 17.22 13.87
C PHE A 373 -8.02 17.53 14.40
N ASN A 374 -7.08 17.93 13.53
CA ASN A 374 -5.74 18.35 13.96
C ASN A 374 -5.75 19.63 14.80
N ALA A 375 -6.60 20.58 14.46
CA ALA A 375 -6.79 21.82 15.21
C ALA A 375 -7.53 21.62 16.54
N GLY A 376 -8.11 20.44 16.76
CA GLY A 376 -8.92 20.14 17.95
C GLY A 376 -10.37 20.61 17.85
N GLU A 377 -10.83 21.06 16.68
CA GLU A 377 -12.24 21.39 16.41
C GLU A 377 -13.13 20.14 16.46
N HIS A 378 -12.56 19.00 16.09
CA HIS A 378 -13.20 17.68 16.20
C HIS A 378 -12.37 16.80 17.12
N LEU A 379 -12.95 16.40 18.24
CA LEU A 379 -12.29 15.49 19.19
C LEU A 379 -12.43 14.02 18.79
N ALA A 380 -13.41 13.69 17.93
CA ALA A 380 -13.59 12.34 17.43
C ALA A 380 -13.68 12.33 15.90
N LEU A 381 -13.15 11.26 15.29
CA LEU A 381 -13.25 11.02 13.85
C LEU A 381 -13.43 9.52 13.62
N ILE A 382 -14.35 9.14 12.73
CA ILE A 382 -14.60 7.73 12.41
C ILE A 382 -14.30 7.42 10.94
N THR A 383 -13.68 6.26 10.69
CA THR A 383 -13.33 5.84 9.33
C THR A 383 -13.48 4.33 9.09
N SER A 384 -13.79 3.98 7.85
CA SER A 384 -13.98 2.60 7.38
C SER A 384 -12.73 2.17 6.63
N LYS A 385 -12.02 1.17 7.17
CA LYS A 385 -10.65 0.81 6.74
C LYS A 385 -9.69 2.00 6.86
N VAL A 386 -8.40 1.71 6.98
CA VAL A 386 -7.39 2.74 7.27
C VAL A 386 -7.42 3.81 6.18
N LEU A 387 -7.39 5.07 6.60
CA LEU A 387 -7.05 6.22 5.77
C LEU A 387 -5.87 5.79 4.88
N ASN A 388 -6.15 5.54 3.61
CA ASN A 388 -5.19 4.92 2.70
C ASN A 388 -3.88 5.71 2.71
N GLU A 389 -2.81 4.98 2.41
CA GLU A 389 -1.43 5.46 2.27
C GLU A 389 -1.38 6.87 1.65
N GLY A 390 -0.63 7.76 2.31
CA GLY A 390 -0.44 9.16 1.91
C GLY A 390 -1.13 10.19 2.79
N VAL A 391 -2.21 9.86 3.49
CA VAL A 391 -2.81 10.88 4.37
C VAL A 391 -1.95 11.06 5.63
N ASN A 392 -1.55 12.31 5.94
CA ASN A 392 -0.88 12.63 7.20
C ASN A 392 -1.91 12.51 8.34
N ILE A 393 -1.94 11.36 9.01
CA ILE A 393 -3.00 11.04 9.97
C ILE A 393 -2.75 11.82 11.27
N PRO A 394 -3.77 12.51 11.82
CA PRO A 394 -3.62 13.40 12.96
C PRO A 394 -3.00 12.79 14.21
N ALA A 395 -2.39 13.63 15.05
CA ALA A 395 -1.89 13.25 16.37
C ALA A 395 -3.07 12.95 17.33
N ALA A 396 -3.56 11.71 17.33
CA ALA A 396 -4.57 11.22 18.26
C ALA A 396 -3.91 10.64 19.53
N SER A 397 -4.52 10.85 20.70
CA SER A 397 -4.11 10.21 21.96
C SER A 397 -4.76 8.83 22.13
N VAL A 398 -5.90 8.62 21.48
CA VAL A 398 -6.71 7.40 21.62
C VAL A 398 -7.11 6.86 20.26
N ALA A 399 -7.02 5.55 20.08
CA ALA A 399 -7.56 4.86 18.93
C ALA A 399 -8.52 3.74 19.37
N VAL A 400 -9.64 3.59 18.67
CA VAL A 400 -10.64 2.55 18.94
C VAL A 400 -10.85 1.71 17.70
N VAL A 401 -10.61 0.41 17.80
CA VAL A 401 -10.88 -0.56 16.74
C VAL A 401 -12.12 -1.35 17.13
N LEU A 402 -13.26 -1.07 16.47
CA LEU A 402 -14.54 -1.67 16.82
C LEU A 402 -14.72 -3.09 16.27
N SER A 403 -13.99 -3.48 15.23
CA SER A 403 -14.14 -4.81 14.62
C SER A 403 -12.84 -5.26 13.94
N GLY A 404 -12.35 -6.44 14.29
CA GLY A 404 -11.04 -6.95 13.84
C GLY A 404 -11.13 -8.06 12.79
N SER A 405 -10.49 -7.86 11.63
CA SER A 405 -10.17 -8.88 10.63
C SER A 405 -8.66 -9.15 10.65
N SER A 406 -8.20 -10.20 9.97
CA SER A 406 -6.77 -10.45 9.74
C SER A 406 -6.08 -9.28 9.04
N THR A 407 -6.78 -8.51 8.20
CA THR A 407 -6.24 -7.32 7.50
C THR A 407 -6.10 -6.10 8.42
N THR A 408 -6.80 -6.05 9.56
CA THR A 408 -6.61 -4.98 10.55
C THR A 408 -5.28 -5.12 11.31
N ARG A 409 -4.58 -6.26 11.18
CA ARG A 409 -3.29 -6.56 11.82
C ARG A 409 -2.15 -5.66 11.34
N GLU A 410 -1.97 -5.51 10.03
CA GLU A 410 -0.98 -4.60 9.43
C GLU A 410 -1.29 -3.13 9.77
N HIS A 411 -2.58 -2.83 9.87
CA HIS A 411 -3.13 -1.51 10.11
C HIS A 411 -2.96 -1.02 11.56
N VAL A 412 -3.08 -1.91 12.56
CA VAL A 412 -2.85 -1.60 13.98
C VAL A 412 -1.37 -1.27 14.25
N GLN A 413 -0.44 -1.92 13.58
CA GLN A 413 0.99 -1.57 13.68
C GLN A 413 1.31 -0.20 13.05
N ARG A 414 0.59 0.19 11.98
CA ARG A 414 0.64 1.55 11.42
C ARG A 414 0.04 2.58 12.40
N LEU A 415 -1.00 2.21 13.15
CA LEU A 415 -1.67 3.03 14.16
C LEU A 415 -0.80 3.41 15.37
N GLY A 416 0.09 2.52 15.80
CA GLY A 416 1.06 2.83 16.87
C GLY A 416 1.98 4.02 16.56
N ARG A 417 2.09 4.43 15.28
CA ARG A 417 2.83 5.63 14.85
C ARG A 417 2.01 6.91 14.78
N ILE A 418 0.69 6.74 14.70
CA ILE A 418 -0.30 7.83 14.64
C ILE A 418 -0.59 8.31 16.07
N LEU A 419 -0.62 7.35 17.00
CA LEU A 419 -0.75 7.59 18.41
C LEU A 419 0.45 8.37 18.94
N ARG A 420 0.17 9.51 19.58
CA ARG A 420 1.18 10.30 20.29
C ARG A 420 0.70 10.55 21.71
N PRO A 421 1.59 10.50 22.71
CA PRO A 421 1.23 10.91 24.06
C PRO A 421 0.84 12.40 24.03
N VAL A 422 -0.25 12.71 24.72
CA VAL A 422 -0.75 14.08 24.89
C VAL A 422 -0.74 14.39 26.39
N ASN A 423 -0.18 15.53 26.78
CA ASN A 423 -0.11 15.97 28.17
C ASN A 423 0.56 14.94 29.13
N GLY A 424 1.59 14.23 28.65
CA GLY A 424 2.28 13.20 29.44
C GLY A 424 1.51 11.90 29.65
N LYS A 425 0.27 11.78 29.15
CA LYS A 425 -0.50 10.53 29.17
C LYS A 425 -0.06 9.62 28.03
N GLN A 426 0.18 8.35 28.35
CA GLN A 426 0.49 7.32 27.37
C GLN A 426 -0.71 7.13 26.42
N ALA A 427 -0.46 6.98 25.12
CA ALA A 427 -1.54 6.77 24.17
C ALA A 427 -2.23 5.42 24.40
N VAL A 428 -3.54 5.32 24.12
CA VAL A 428 -4.31 4.10 24.38
C VAL A 428 -4.94 3.59 23.09
N LEU A 429 -4.79 2.28 22.85
CA LEU A 429 -5.44 1.57 21.75
C LEU A 429 -6.49 0.63 22.33
N TYR A 430 -7.76 0.90 22.07
CA TYR A 430 -8.88 0.05 22.43
C TYR A 430 -9.19 -0.96 21.32
N GLU A 431 -9.29 -2.22 21.69
CA GLU A 431 -9.77 -3.30 20.83
C GLU A 431 -11.11 -3.82 21.37
N VAL A 432 -12.19 -3.54 20.64
CA VAL A 432 -13.53 -4.02 21.01
C VAL A 432 -13.85 -5.26 20.19
N VAL A 433 -14.12 -6.38 20.87
CA VAL A 433 -14.35 -7.68 20.21
C VAL A 433 -15.60 -8.36 20.74
N THR A 434 -16.38 -8.97 19.84
CA THR A 434 -17.55 -9.74 20.23
C THR A 434 -17.16 -11.14 20.71
N LYS A 435 -17.53 -11.48 21.94
CA LYS A 435 -17.25 -12.76 22.58
C LYS A 435 -17.90 -13.91 21.81
N GLY A 436 -17.16 -15.00 21.63
CA GLY A 436 -17.65 -16.22 20.97
C GLY A 436 -17.75 -16.12 19.45
N THR A 437 -17.16 -15.10 18.83
CA THR A 437 -17.09 -14.95 17.37
C THR A 437 -15.67 -15.15 16.85
N VAL A 438 -15.55 -15.24 15.51
CA VAL A 438 -14.26 -15.32 14.79
C VAL A 438 -13.31 -14.17 15.15
N GLU A 439 -13.84 -13.03 15.61
CA GLU A 439 -13.03 -11.89 16.08
C GLU A 439 -12.09 -12.27 17.24
N ARG A 440 -12.51 -13.18 18.13
CA ARG A 440 -11.70 -13.62 19.28
C ARG A 440 -10.47 -14.41 18.86
N GLU A 441 -10.60 -15.27 17.86
CA GLU A 441 -9.48 -16.07 17.34
C GLU A 441 -8.47 -15.20 16.59
N ILE A 442 -8.98 -14.26 15.77
CA ILE A 442 -8.16 -13.25 15.09
C ILE A 442 -7.43 -12.39 16.13
N SER A 443 -8.09 -12.04 17.24
CA SER A 443 -7.53 -11.28 18.35
C SER A 443 -6.48 -12.04 19.19
N ARG A 444 -6.68 -13.35 19.44
CA ARG A 444 -5.69 -14.20 20.13
C ARG A 444 -4.40 -14.37 19.33
N ARG A 445 -4.51 -14.59 18.01
CA ARG A 445 -3.33 -14.68 17.12
C ARG A 445 -2.49 -13.40 17.07
N ARG A 446 -3.04 -12.24 17.49
CA ARG A 446 -2.29 -10.96 17.60
C ARG A 446 -1.19 -11.03 18.65
N ARG A 447 -1.43 -11.64 19.81
CA ARG A 447 -0.47 -11.68 20.93
C ARG A 447 0.78 -12.48 20.59
N GLN A 448 0.63 -13.58 19.85
CA GLN A 448 1.76 -14.47 19.57
C GLN A 448 2.81 -13.88 18.61
N HIS A 449 2.52 -12.75 17.96
CA HIS A 449 3.47 -12.06 17.06
C HIS A 449 3.86 -10.66 17.54
N SER A 450 3.19 -10.12 18.57
CA SER A 450 3.61 -8.92 19.26
C SER A 450 4.46 -9.35 20.45
N ALA A 451 5.78 -9.35 20.27
CA ALA A 451 6.75 -9.58 21.33
C ALA A 451 6.40 -8.72 22.57
N TYR A 452 6.13 -9.41 23.67
CA TYR A 452 6.18 -8.95 25.06
C TYR A 452 6.27 -10.23 25.91
N ASP A 453 7.42 -10.90 25.82
CA ASP A 453 7.99 -11.63 26.94
C ASP A 453 9.05 -10.68 27.49
N ASP A 454 8.64 -9.87 28.46
CA ASP A 454 9.47 -9.18 29.45
C ASP A 454 8.50 -8.37 30.32
N GLY A 455 7.75 -9.10 31.14
CA GLY A 455 7.29 -8.59 32.44
C GLY A 455 8.17 -9.26 33.50
N PRO A 456 8.57 -8.55 34.56
CA PRO A 456 9.45 -9.13 35.56
C PRO A 456 8.73 -10.31 36.22
N GLU A 457 9.43 -11.43 36.34
CA GLU A 457 9.04 -12.48 37.29
C GLU A 457 9.03 -11.83 38.68
N ASP A 458 7.83 -11.63 39.23
CA ASP A 458 7.65 -11.44 40.65
C ASP A 458 8.14 -12.73 41.33
N GLY A 459 9.41 -12.73 41.73
CA GLY A 459 9.98 -13.72 42.64
C GLY A 459 9.58 -13.37 44.07
N GLU A 460 9.01 -14.37 44.75
CA GLU A 460 8.78 -14.40 46.21
C GLU A 460 10.03 -14.06 47.03
#